data_AF-A0A1F7PMC6-F1
#
_entry.id   AF-A0A1F7PMC6-F1
#
_cell.length_a   1.000
_cell.length_b   1.000
_cell.length_c   1.000
_cell.angle_alpha   90.00
_cell.angle_beta   90.00
_cell.angle_gamma   90.00
#
_symmetry.space_group_name_H-M   'P 1'
#
loop_
_entity.id
_entity.type
_entity.pdbx_description
1 polymer ?
#
loop_
_entity_poly.entity_id
_entity_poly.type
_entity_poly.pdbx_seq_one_letter_code
_entity_poly.pdbx_strand_id
1 'polypeptide(L)'
;TTGLGRYAVPFRDIQITDLTCGARGAATLFPSTKYVLDIGAQCSRAIKLRDGGKVKEFHMNEKCAAGSGGFLERAAKYLEVTIADIGTMSLEAQKPQTISSVCAVLAETEIINHVSEGVAVENILRGIHNSLADRALLLLKRVGLDGEVTLIGGVALQQGMIVALREKLGETVNVPEEPHLTAALGAAVLGLQRYRRLTTAAAA
;
A
#
# COMPACT_ATOMS: atom_id res chain seq x y z
N THR A 1 7.88 12.49 -14.59
CA THR A 1 6.90 11.38 -14.61
C THR A 1 7.34 10.29 -13.65
N THR A 2 6.37 9.51 -13.14
CA THR A 2 6.59 8.38 -12.22
C THR A 2 5.59 7.25 -12.52
N GLY A 3 5.61 6.16 -11.76
CA GLY A 3 4.74 4.99 -11.99
C GLY A 3 5.33 3.96 -12.96
N LEU A 4 4.61 2.85 -13.15
CA LEU A 4 4.95 1.81 -14.13
C LEU A 4 4.94 2.37 -15.57
N GLY A 5 3.97 3.24 -15.89
CA GLY A 5 3.82 3.89 -17.19
C GLY A 5 4.75 5.09 -17.42
N ARG A 6 5.72 5.38 -16.55
CA ARG A 6 6.58 6.60 -16.63
C ARG A 6 7.34 6.79 -17.96
N TYR A 7 7.51 5.70 -18.71
CA TYR A 7 8.17 5.68 -20.01
C TYR A 7 7.26 6.10 -21.16
N ALA A 8 5.93 5.95 -21.00
CA ALA A 8 4.94 6.21 -22.04
C ALA A 8 4.55 7.69 -22.17
N VAL A 9 4.90 8.54 -21.20
CA VAL A 9 4.55 9.96 -21.22
C VAL A 9 5.65 10.76 -21.94
N PRO A 10 5.42 11.28 -23.16
CA PRO A 10 6.46 11.90 -23.98
C PRO A 10 6.91 13.26 -23.45
N PHE A 11 5.98 14.05 -22.91
CA PHE A 11 6.25 15.35 -22.29
C PHE A 11 6.70 15.14 -20.83
N ARG A 12 7.98 15.35 -20.54
CA ARG A 12 8.56 15.26 -19.20
C ARG A 12 9.96 15.86 -19.13
N ASP A 13 10.31 16.46 -18.00
CA ASP A 13 11.69 16.91 -17.73
C ASP A 13 12.55 15.82 -17.08
N ILE A 14 11.92 14.97 -16.25
CA ILE A 14 12.59 13.89 -15.52
C ILE A 14 11.72 12.65 -15.36
N GLN A 15 12.38 11.51 -15.27
CA GLN A 15 11.78 10.23 -14.93
C GLN A 15 12.32 9.75 -13.60
N ILE A 16 11.42 9.36 -12.70
CA ILE A 16 11.77 8.85 -11.37
C ILE A 16 10.91 7.62 -11.10
N THR A 17 11.46 6.62 -10.40
CA THR A 17 10.68 5.44 -10.01
C THR A 17 9.59 5.83 -9.02
N ASP A 18 8.46 5.14 -9.09
CA ASP A 18 7.37 5.21 -8.11
C ASP A 18 7.85 4.87 -6.70
N LEU A 19 8.78 3.93 -6.56
CA LEU A 19 9.47 3.65 -5.30
C LEU A 19 10.09 4.91 -4.67
N THR A 20 10.91 5.63 -5.44
CA THR A 20 11.61 6.84 -4.97
C THR A 20 10.62 7.97 -4.69
N CYS A 21 9.61 8.10 -5.55
CA CYS A 21 8.56 9.09 -5.40
C CYS A 21 7.68 8.82 -4.18
N GLY A 22 7.23 7.59 -3.96
CA GLY A 22 6.46 7.20 -2.78
C GLY A 22 7.23 7.43 -1.48
N ALA A 23 8.50 7.03 -1.44
CA ALA A 23 9.41 7.32 -0.34
C ALA A 23 9.53 8.83 -0.05
N ARG A 24 9.73 9.63 -1.09
CA ARG A 24 9.81 11.09 -0.95
C ARG A 24 8.50 11.71 -0.48
N GLY A 25 7.38 11.28 -1.04
CA GLY A 25 6.05 11.79 -0.69
C GLY A 25 5.73 11.49 0.76
N ALA A 26 5.91 10.24 1.19
CA ALA A 26 5.69 9.83 2.57
C ALA A 26 6.56 10.64 3.56
N ALA A 27 7.86 10.78 3.28
CA ALA A 27 8.76 11.58 4.12
C ALA A 27 8.46 13.09 4.09
N THR A 28 7.76 13.59 3.07
CA THR A 28 7.35 15.00 3.00
C THR A 28 6.15 15.24 3.91
N LEU A 29 5.20 14.30 3.96
CA LEU A 29 4.00 14.38 4.80
C LEU A 29 4.30 14.03 6.26
N PHE A 30 5.16 13.04 6.48
CA PHE A 30 5.52 12.49 7.79
C PHE A 30 7.05 12.45 7.92
N PRO A 31 7.71 13.52 8.38
CA PRO A 31 9.17 13.64 8.40
C PRO A 31 9.90 12.57 9.22
N SER A 32 9.24 12.01 10.23
CA SER A 32 9.77 10.95 11.10
C SER A 32 9.63 9.53 10.52
N THR A 33 8.99 9.38 9.35
CA THR A 33 8.82 8.08 8.69
C THR A 33 10.16 7.39 8.47
N LYS A 34 10.34 6.22 9.07
CA LYS A 34 11.48 5.33 8.79
C LYS A 34 11.14 4.28 7.74
N TYR A 35 9.86 3.89 7.68
CA TYR A 35 9.37 2.80 6.86
C TYR A 35 8.17 3.22 6.03
N VAL A 36 8.18 2.91 4.74
CA VAL A 36 7.02 3.09 3.86
C VAL A 36 6.52 1.73 3.43
N LEU A 37 5.23 1.49 3.63
CA LEU A 37 4.51 0.35 3.09
C LEU A 37 3.62 0.87 1.96
N ASP A 38 3.97 0.55 0.71
CA ASP A 38 3.23 0.93 -0.49
C ASP A 38 2.46 -0.27 -1.02
N ILE A 39 1.13 -0.24 -0.91
CA ILE A 39 0.26 -1.33 -1.36
C ILE A 39 -0.65 -0.79 -2.48
N GLY A 40 -0.27 -1.11 -3.71
CA GLY A 40 -1.05 -0.83 -4.91
C GLY A 40 -1.96 -1.98 -5.31
N ALA A 41 -2.55 -1.91 -6.51
CA ALA A 41 -3.38 -2.99 -7.04
C ALA A 41 -2.57 -4.25 -7.38
N GLN A 42 -1.36 -4.09 -7.92
CA GLN A 42 -0.59 -5.21 -8.48
C GLN A 42 0.58 -5.68 -7.62
N CYS A 43 1.11 -4.81 -6.77
CA CYS A 43 2.28 -5.12 -5.96
C CYS A 43 2.23 -4.42 -4.61
N SER A 44 3.00 -4.98 -3.67
CA SER A 44 3.23 -4.41 -2.35
C SER A 44 4.71 -4.29 -2.09
N ARG A 45 5.11 -3.17 -1.47
CA ARG A 45 6.52 -2.82 -1.23
C ARG A 45 6.71 -2.32 0.19
N ALA A 46 7.75 -2.80 0.84
CA ALA A 46 8.26 -2.22 2.07
C ALA A 46 9.58 -1.51 1.77
N ILE A 47 9.74 -0.29 2.28
CA ILE A 47 10.85 0.59 1.97
C ILE A 47 11.43 1.11 3.28
N LYS A 48 12.71 0.88 3.55
CA LYS A 48 13.45 1.56 4.62
C LYS A 48 14.02 2.87 4.09
N LEU A 49 13.82 3.95 4.83
CA LEU A 49 14.32 5.28 4.49
C LEU A 49 15.65 5.58 5.21
N ARG A 50 16.46 6.43 4.57
CA ARG A 50 17.55 7.20 5.21
C ARG A 50 17.03 8.60 5.55
N ASP A 51 17.80 9.31 6.35
CA ASP A 51 17.57 10.73 6.65
C ASP A 51 17.32 11.54 5.37
N GLY A 52 16.33 12.42 5.45
CA GLY A 52 15.88 13.21 4.31
C GLY A 52 15.11 12.41 3.25
N GLY A 53 14.47 11.30 3.60
CA GLY A 53 13.48 10.61 2.77
C GLY A 53 14.04 9.89 1.54
N LYS A 54 15.31 9.47 1.58
CA LYS A 54 15.94 8.69 0.51
C LYS A 54 15.73 7.20 0.76
N VAL A 55 15.57 6.41 -0.29
CA VAL A 55 15.49 4.94 -0.18
C VAL A 55 16.84 4.39 0.31
N LYS A 56 16.83 3.64 1.43
CA LYS A 56 17.98 2.89 1.92
C LYS A 56 17.99 1.48 1.33
N GLU A 57 16.84 0.83 1.42
CA GLU A 57 16.62 -0.58 1.13
C GLU A 57 15.13 -0.77 0.87
N PHE A 58 14.77 -1.73 0.01
CA PHE A 58 13.37 -2.06 -0.22
C PHE A 58 13.20 -3.55 -0.53
N HIS A 59 12.04 -4.08 -0.19
CA HIS A 59 11.58 -5.38 -0.62
C HIS A 59 10.20 -5.25 -1.25
N MET A 60 9.97 -6.00 -2.33
CA MET A 60 8.72 -5.98 -3.09
C MET A 60 8.21 -7.39 -3.34
N ASN A 61 6.89 -7.53 -3.42
CA ASN A 61 6.24 -8.72 -3.92
C ASN A 61 5.44 -8.36 -5.18
N GLU A 62 6.00 -8.67 -6.35
CA GLU A 62 5.40 -8.35 -7.66
C GLU A 62 4.81 -9.58 -8.36
N LYS A 63 5.11 -10.81 -7.89
CA LYS A 63 4.68 -12.05 -8.54
C LYS A 63 3.37 -12.61 -7.99
N CYS A 64 2.85 -12.06 -6.89
CA CYS A 64 1.70 -12.61 -6.19
C CYS A 64 0.66 -11.52 -5.87
N ALA A 65 -0.50 -11.62 -6.52
CA ALA A 65 -1.65 -10.73 -6.29
C ALA A 65 -2.27 -10.86 -4.88
N ALA A 66 -1.94 -11.92 -4.13
CA ALA A 66 -2.53 -12.18 -2.80
C ALA A 66 -2.12 -11.15 -1.75
N GLY A 67 -1.08 -10.37 -2.02
CA GLY A 67 -0.58 -9.32 -1.13
C GLY A 67 -1.02 -7.91 -1.50
N SER A 68 -1.84 -7.72 -2.55
CA SER A 68 -2.12 -6.42 -3.16
C SER A 68 -3.62 -6.15 -3.33
N GLY A 69 -3.97 -4.95 -3.78
CA GLY A 69 -5.37 -4.53 -3.96
C GLY A 69 -6.16 -5.36 -4.98
N GLY A 70 -5.49 -6.03 -5.92
CA GLY A 70 -6.12 -6.96 -6.85
C GLY A 70 -6.79 -8.15 -6.15
N PHE A 71 -6.36 -8.51 -4.93
CA PHE A 71 -7.08 -9.49 -4.12
C PHE A 71 -8.43 -8.94 -3.63
N LEU A 72 -8.48 -7.67 -3.22
CA LEU A 72 -9.72 -6.99 -2.83
C LEU A 72 -10.67 -6.81 -4.02
N GLU A 73 -10.15 -6.46 -5.20
CA GLU A 73 -10.95 -6.36 -6.43
C GLU A 73 -11.64 -7.68 -6.79
N ARG A 74 -10.92 -8.80 -6.63
CA ARG A 74 -11.50 -10.14 -6.84
C ARG A 74 -12.54 -10.46 -5.78
N ALA A 75 -12.23 -10.24 -4.51
CA ALA A 75 -13.16 -10.49 -3.42
C ALA A 75 -14.46 -9.67 -3.57
N ALA A 76 -14.35 -8.40 -3.97
CA ALA A 76 -15.48 -7.52 -4.27
C ALA A 76 -16.45 -8.18 -5.26
N LYS A 77 -15.89 -8.74 -6.34
CA LYS A 77 -16.67 -9.40 -7.40
C LYS A 77 -17.42 -10.63 -6.89
N TYR A 78 -16.80 -11.47 -6.06
CA TYR A 78 -17.41 -12.71 -5.57
C TYR A 78 -18.40 -12.51 -4.43
N LEU A 79 -18.20 -11.47 -3.63
CA LEU A 79 -19.08 -11.10 -2.54
C LEU A 79 -20.19 -10.14 -2.99
N GLU A 80 -20.20 -9.75 -4.27
CA GLU A 80 -21.15 -8.82 -4.88
C GLU A 80 -21.22 -7.46 -4.14
N VAL A 81 -20.07 -6.97 -3.68
CA VAL A 81 -19.91 -5.67 -3.02
C VAL A 81 -19.05 -4.72 -3.85
N THR A 82 -19.14 -3.42 -3.59
CA THR A 82 -18.22 -2.47 -4.23
C THR A 82 -16.89 -2.42 -3.48
N ILE A 83 -15.79 -2.16 -4.20
CA ILE A 83 -14.47 -2.02 -3.57
C ILE A 83 -14.42 -0.85 -2.57
N ALA A 84 -15.26 0.18 -2.76
CA ALA A 84 -15.33 1.32 -1.86
C ALA A 84 -15.94 0.93 -0.50
N ASP A 85 -16.89 -0.02 -0.50
CA ASP A 85 -17.61 -0.44 0.71
C ASP A 85 -16.84 -1.48 1.54
N ILE A 86 -15.89 -2.21 0.93
CA ILE A 86 -15.13 -3.28 1.61
C ILE A 86 -14.51 -2.80 2.92
N GLY A 87 -13.89 -1.62 2.89
CA GLY A 87 -13.19 -1.04 4.03
C GLY A 87 -14.09 -0.90 5.25
N THR A 88 -15.25 -0.28 5.07
CA THR A 88 -16.25 -0.04 6.13
C THR A 88 -16.96 -1.32 6.53
N MET A 89 -17.44 -2.13 5.58
CA MET A 89 -18.12 -3.39 5.87
C MET A 89 -17.26 -4.33 6.71
N SER A 90 -15.96 -4.43 6.41
CA SER A 90 -15.06 -5.29 7.20
C SER A 90 -14.94 -4.89 8.67
N LEU A 91 -15.28 -3.65 9.03
CA LEU A 91 -15.26 -3.18 10.42
C LEU A 91 -16.42 -3.72 11.25
N GLU A 92 -17.50 -4.17 10.60
CA GLU A 92 -18.70 -4.68 11.25
C GLU A 92 -18.53 -6.15 11.70
N ALA A 93 -17.44 -6.80 11.28
CA ALA A 93 -17.11 -8.19 11.57
C ALA A 93 -17.09 -8.50 13.08
N GLN A 94 -17.92 -9.46 13.49
CA GLN A 94 -17.98 -9.96 14.87
C GLN A 94 -17.14 -11.23 15.08
N LYS A 95 -16.97 -12.03 14.02
CA LYS A 95 -16.26 -13.31 14.04
C LYS A 95 -15.44 -13.44 12.75
N PRO A 96 -14.32 -12.72 12.62
CA PRO A 96 -13.53 -12.70 11.39
C PRO A 96 -13.11 -14.08 10.94
N GLN A 97 -13.33 -14.38 9.67
CA GLN A 97 -13.01 -15.69 9.11
C GLN A 97 -11.55 -15.75 8.69
N THR A 98 -10.84 -16.83 9.01
CA THR A 98 -9.44 -16.96 8.60
C THR A 98 -9.37 -17.31 7.11
N ILE A 99 -8.64 -16.50 6.33
CA ILE A 99 -8.29 -16.82 4.95
C ILE A 99 -6.88 -17.39 4.90
N SER A 100 -6.80 -18.72 4.82
CA SER A 100 -5.57 -19.52 4.92
C SER A 100 -4.76 -19.56 3.62
N SER A 101 -5.41 -19.34 2.48
CA SER A 101 -4.78 -19.48 1.17
C SER A 101 -3.70 -18.43 0.91
N VAL A 102 -2.48 -18.88 0.61
CA VAL A 102 -1.35 -18.01 0.24
C VAL A 102 -1.51 -17.44 -1.19
N CYS A 103 -2.18 -18.18 -2.08
CA CYS A 103 -2.42 -17.80 -3.47
C CYS A 103 -3.77 -17.09 -3.64
N ALA A 104 -3.81 -15.97 -4.36
CA ALA A 104 -5.05 -15.23 -4.60
C ALA A 104 -6.11 -16.07 -5.32
N VAL A 105 -5.69 -16.97 -6.20
CA VAL A 105 -6.58 -17.89 -6.93
C VAL A 105 -7.17 -18.95 -6.00
N LEU A 106 -6.42 -19.42 -5.01
CA LEU A 106 -6.95 -20.40 -4.04
C LEU A 106 -7.81 -19.72 -2.98
N ALA A 107 -7.45 -18.49 -2.59
CA ALA A 107 -8.24 -17.66 -1.69
C ALA A 107 -9.61 -17.33 -2.27
N GLU A 108 -9.72 -17.26 -3.59
CA GLU A 108 -10.98 -17.11 -4.32
C GLU A 108 -11.93 -18.27 -4.05
N THR A 109 -11.46 -19.51 -4.20
CA THR A 109 -12.24 -20.71 -3.88
C THR A 109 -12.62 -20.76 -2.39
N GLU A 110 -11.69 -20.37 -1.50
CA GLU A 110 -11.94 -20.30 -0.06
C GLU A 110 -13.05 -19.29 0.28
N ILE A 111 -13.07 -18.12 -0.36
CA ILE A 111 -14.14 -17.12 -0.21
C ILE A 111 -15.49 -17.71 -0.64
N ILE A 112 -15.55 -18.38 -1.80
CA ILE A 112 -16.78 -19.00 -2.31
C ILE A 112 -17.31 -20.08 -1.35
N ASN A 113 -16.40 -20.87 -0.76
CA ASN A 113 -16.77 -21.88 0.23
C ASN A 113 -17.37 -21.23 1.48
N HIS A 114 -16.76 -20.18 2.01
CA HIS A 114 -17.31 -19.47 3.18
C HIS A 114 -18.68 -18.83 2.91
N VAL A 115 -18.89 -18.30 1.70
CA VAL A 115 -20.22 -17.83 1.29
C VAL A 115 -21.22 -18.99 1.29
N SER A 116 -20.83 -20.15 0.75
CA SER A 116 -21.68 -21.35 0.70
C SER A 116 -21.99 -21.93 2.09
N GLU A 117 -21.08 -21.75 3.05
CA GLU A 117 -21.23 -22.11 4.46
C GLU A 117 -22.09 -21.11 5.26
N GLY A 118 -22.53 -20.02 4.64
CA GLY A 118 -23.34 -18.98 5.28
C GLY A 118 -22.57 -18.05 6.19
N VAL A 119 -21.24 -17.93 6.02
CA VAL A 119 -20.42 -16.96 6.75
C VAL A 119 -20.80 -15.54 6.30
N ALA A 120 -21.05 -14.66 7.27
CA ALA A 120 -21.40 -13.27 6.97
C ALA A 120 -20.27 -12.54 6.22
N VAL A 121 -20.65 -11.69 5.27
CA VAL A 121 -19.73 -11.05 4.31
C VAL A 121 -18.67 -10.22 5.05
N GLU A 122 -19.06 -9.45 6.05
CA GLU A 122 -18.17 -8.64 6.89
C GLU A 122 -17.06 -9.48 7.54
N ASN A 123 -17.37 -10.71 7.97
CA ASN A 123 -16.39 -11.61 8.58
C ASN A 123 -15.37 -12.11 7.56
N ILE A 124 -15.81 -12.40 6.33
CA ILE A 124 -14.93 -12.78 5.22
C ILE A 124 -14.02 -11.59 4.86
N LEU A 125 -14.58 -10.39 4.71
CA LEU A 125 -13.84 -9.18 4.38
C LEU A 125 -12.79 -8.83 5.43
N ARG A 126 -13.12 -8.98 6.72
CA ARG A 126 -12.12 -8.81 7.79
C ARG A 126 -11.02 -9.85 7.69
N GLY A 127 -11.37 -11.10 7.38
CA GLY A 127 -10.42 -12.17 7.10
C GLY A 127 -9.40 -11.82 6.02
N ILE A 128 -9.89 -11.23 4.92
CA ILE A 128 -9.08 -10.76 3.80
C ILE A 128 -8.12 -9.66 4.25
N HIS A 129 -8.59 -8.65 4.98
CA HIS A 129 -7.73 -7.58 5.52
C HIS A 129 -6.66 -8.13 6.48
N ASN A 130 -7.03 -9.06 7.36
CA ASN A 130 -6.08 -9.70 8.27
C ASN A 130 -4.99 -10.46 7.50
N SER A 131 -5.40 -11.21 6.47
CA SER A 131 -4.51 -11.94 5.57
C SER A 131 -3.54 -11.00 4.83
N LEU A 132 -4.03 -9.84 4.34
CA LEU A 132 -3.21 -8.80 3.72
C LEU A 132 -2.23 -8.17 4.73
N ALA A 133 -2.68 -7.85 5.93
CA ALA A 133 -1.86 -7.27 6.99
C ALA A 133 -0.74 -8.22 7.43
N ASP A 134 -1.01 -9.52 7.53
CA ASP A 134 0.01 -10.54 7.83
C ASP A 134 1.12 -10.56 6.76
N ARG A 135 0.75 -10.51 5.48
CA ARG A 135 1.72 -10.45 4.37
C ARG A 135 2.50 -9.14 4.36
N ALA A 136 1.85 -8.02 4.64
CA ALA A 136 2.49 -6.72 4.74
C ALA A 136 3.51 -6.68 5.89
N LEU A 137 3.18 -7.25 7.04
CA LEU A 137 4.08 -7.37 8.18
C LEU A 137 5.32 -8.20 7.84
N LEU A 138 5.16 -9.34 7.15
CA LEU A 138 6.29 -10.16 6.70
C LEU A 138 7.21 -9.38 5.75
N LEU A 139 6.66 -8.54 4.88
CA LEU A 139 7.44 -7.71 3.97
C LEU A 139 8.21 -6.62 4.72
N LEU A 140 7.56 -5.95 5.67
CA LEU A 140 8.19 -4.95 6.54
C LEU A 140 9.34 -5.57 7.34
N LYS A 141 9.14 -6.74 7.96
CA LYS A 141 10.20 -7.42 8.72
C LYS A 141 11.48 -7.68 7.92
N ARG A 142 11.41 -7.79 6.58
CA ARG A 142 12.61 -7.95 5.74
C ARG A 142 13.45 -6.69 5.62
N VAL A 143 12.84 -5.51 5.66
CA VAL A 143 13.56 -4.22 5.67
C VAL A 143 13.79 -3.69 7.11
N GLY A 144 13.14 -4.31 8.10
CA GLY A 144 13.16 -3.94 9.51
C GLY A 144 11.90 -3.18 9.95
N LEU A 145 11.78 -2.96 11.26
CA LEU A 145 10.59 -2.36 11.87
C LEU A 145 10.94 -1.58 13.16
N ASP A 146 12.05 -0.84 13.16
CA ASP A 146 12.54 -0.07 14.31
C ASP A 146 12.10 1.41 14.34
N GLY A 147 10.89 1.71 13.87
CA GLY A 147 10.30 3.06 13.95
C GLY A 147 9.09 3.26 13.05
N GLU A 148 8.72 4.53 12.84
CA GLU A 148 7.44 4.89 12.22
C GLU A 148 7.23 4.30 10.82
N VAL A 149 6.05 3.68 10.66
CA VAL A 149 5.55 3.11 9.41
C VAL A 149 4.47 4.03 8.82
N THR A 150 4.64 4.36 7.55
CA THR A 150 3.65 5.11 6.76
C THR A 150 3.10 4.21 5.66
N LEU A 151 1.77 4.00 5.67
CA LEU A 151 1.05 3.23 4.66
C LEU A 151 0.57 4.17 3.55
N ILE A 152 0.90 3.82 2.30
CA ILE A 152 0.51 4.56 1.10
C ILE A 152 -0.05 3.61 0.04
N GLY A 153 -0.54 4.17 -1.07
CA GLY A 153 -1.10 3.40 -2.18
C GLY A 153 -2.63 3.24 -2.08
N GLY A 154 -3.23 2.60 -3.08
CA GLY A 154 -4.70 2.51 -3.19
C GLY A 154 -5.34 1.68 -2.09
N VAL A 155 -4.66 0.65 -1.58
CA VAL A 155 -5.21 -0.19 -0.50
C VAL A 155 -5.27 0.57 0.83
N ALA A 156 -4.49 1.63 0.98
CA ALA A 156 -4.57 2.51 2.15
C ALA A 156 -5.89 3.30 2.25
N LEU A 157 -6.73 3.29 1.20
CA LEU A 157 -8.10 3.81 1.26
C LEU A 157 -9.05 2.88 2.04
N GLN A 158 -8.65 1.64 2.26
CA GLN A 158 -9.47 0.63 2.93
C GLN A 158 -9.30 0.75 4.44
N GLN A 159 -10.28 1.32 5.13
CA GLN A 159 -10.22 1.52 6.58
C GLN A 159 -9.98 0.19 7.34
N GLY A 160 -10.58 -0.90 6.86
CA GLY A 160 -10.34 -2.24 7.38
C GLY A 160 -8.88 -2.70 7.31
N MET A 161 -8.16 -2.34 6.24
CA MET A 161 -6.72 -2.60 6.12
C MET A 161 -5.92 -1.81 7.15
N ILE A 162 -6.24 -0.52 7.33
CA ILE A 162 -5.54 0.34 8.31
C ILE A 162 -5.69 -0.25 9.72
N VAL A 163 -6.91 -0.63 10.09
CA VAL A 163 -7.19 -1.26 11.40
C VAL A 163 -6.43 -2.58 11.54
N ALA A 164 -6.54 -3.48 10.56
CA ALA A 164 -5.86 -4.77 10.60
C ALA A 164 -4.33 -4.61 10.71
N LEU A 165 -3.74 -3.64 9.99
CA LEU A 165 -2.31 -3.39 10.04
C LEU A 165 -1.86 -2.83 11.40
N ARG A 166 -2.64 -1.91 12.00
CA ARG A 166 -2.36 -1.38 13.35
C ARG A 166 -2.43 -2.48 14.40
N GLU A 167 -3.43 -3.34 14.34
CA GLU A 167 -3.56 -4.50 15.25
C GLU A 167 -2.35 -5.44 15.13
N LYS A 168 -1.87 -5.69 13.91
CA LYS A 168 -0.71 -6.56 13.66
C LYS A 168 0.62 -5.95 14.10
N LEU A 169 0.75 -4.63 13.99
CA LEU A 169 1.97 -3.91 14.38
C LEU A 169 2.01 -3.60 15.88
N GLY A 170 0.86 -3.50 16.54
CA GLY A 170 0.77 -3.05 17.94
C GLY A 170 1.10 -1.56 18.13
N GLU A 171 1.18 -0.80 17.03
CA GLU A 171 1.59 0.61 17.01
C GLU A 171 0.72 1.42 16.03
N THR A 172 0.82 2.75 16.12
CA THR A 172 0.17 3.66 15.17
C THR A 172 0.82 3.58 13.80
N VAL A 173 -0.01 3.49 12.76
CA VAL A 173 0.41 3.61 11.35
C VAL A 173 -0.03 4.98 10.82
N ASN A 174 0.94 5.71 10.27
CA ASN A 174 0.69 6.97 9.57
C ASN A 174 0.01 6.68 8.22
N VAL A 175 -1.04 7.41 7.90
CA VAL A 175 -1.74 7.30 6.62
C VAL A 175 -2.02 8.73 6.12
N PRO A 176 -1.54 9.11 4.94
CA PRO A 176 -1.92 10.38 4.30
C PRO A 176 -3.43 10.50 4.11
N GLU A 177 -3.94 11.73 3.99
CA GLU A 177 -5.33 11.99 3.60
C GLU A 177 -5.65 11.41 2.21
N GLU A 178 -4.74 11.59 1.25
CA GLU A 178 -4.83 11.04 -0.10
C GLU A 178 -3.70 10.04 -0.37
N PRO A 179 -3.74 8.84 0.23
CA PRO A 179 -2.58 7.94 0.24
C PRO A 179 -2.20 7.42 -1.15
N HIS A 180 -3.18 7.32 -2.06
CA HIS A 180 -3.00 6.92 -3.45
C HIS A 180 -2.27 7.99 -4.32
N LEU A 181 -2.24 9.25 -3.88
CA LEU A 181 -1.54 10.34 -4.57
C LEU A 181 -0.12 10.59 -4.05
N THR A 182 0.31 9.89 -3.00
CA THR A 182 1.60 10.13 -2.33
C THR A 182 2.80 10.04 -3.28
N ALA A 183 2.80 9.10 -4.23
CA ALA A 183 3.85 9.01 -5.23
C ALA A 183 3.83 10.20 -6.21
N ALA A 184 2.66 10.70 -6.59
CA ALA A 184 2.55 11.90 -7.44
C ALA A 184 3.11 13.13 -6.70
N LEU A 185 2.79 13.29 -5.42
CA LEU A 185 3.36 14.33 -4.56
C LEU A 185 4.89 14.24 -4.52
N GLY A 186 5.45 13.06 -4.28
CA GLY A 186 6.90 12.90 -4.25
C GLY A 186 7.58 13.19 -5.59
N ALA A 187 6.92 12.90 -6.72
CA ALA A 187 7.40 13.30 -8.04
C ALA A 187 7.42 14.83 -8.20
N ALA A 188 6.37 15.53 -7.74
CA ALA A 188 6.31 16.98 -7.76
C ALA A 188 7.41 17.63 -6.89
N VAL A 189 7.63 17.10 -5.68
CA VAL A 189 8.70 17.57 -4.77
C VAL A 189 10.08 17.41 -5.41
N LEU A 190 10.37 16.27 -6.03
CA LEU A 190 11.65 16.04 -6.70
C LEU A 190 11.81 16.91 -7.96
N GLY A 191 10.73 17.14 -8.70
CA GLY A 191 10.69 18.08 -9.82
C GLY A 191 11.03 19.50 -9.38
N LEU A 192 10.40 19.99 -8.31
CA LEU A 192 10.67 21.31 -7.73
C LEU A 192 12.12 21.43 -7.23
N GLN A 193 12.64 20.40 -6.57
CA GLN A 193 14.04 20.38 -6.13
C GLN A 193 15.01 20.47 -7.31
N ARG A 194 14.73 19.77 -8.41
CA ARG A 194 15.55 19.87 -9.63
C ARG A 194 15.47 21.25 -10.25
N TYR A 195 14.25 21.79 -10.41
CA TYR A 195 14.03 23.12 -10.97
C TYR A 195 14.86 24.16 -10.22
N ARG A 196 14.77 24.19 -8.89
CA ARG A 196 15.54 25.10 -8.03
C ARG A 196 17.04 24.98 -8.24
N ARG A 197 17.57 23.75 -8.35
CA ARG A 197 19.01 23.54 -8.61
C ARG A 197 19.44 24.10 -9.96
N LEU A 198 18.64 23.89 -11.01
CA LEU A 198 18.94 24.39 -12.35
C LEU A 198 18.89 25.92 -12.41
N THR A 199 17.89 26.54 -11.78
CA THR A 199 17.77 28.00 -11.74
C THR A 199 18.87 28.66 -10.92
N THR A 200 19.26 28.07 -9.79
CA THR A 200 20.37 28.59 -8.97
C THR A 200 21.71 28.44 -9.69
N ALA A 201 21.94 27.31 -10.39
CA ALA A 201 23.16 27.10 -11.16
C ALA A 201 23.24 28.01 -12.41
N ALA A 202 22.10 28.41 -12.99
CA ALA A 202 22.07 29.34 -14.12
C ALA A 202 22.24 30.81 -13.69
N ALA A 203 22.02 31.12 -12.42
CA ALA A 203 22.16 32.47 -11.84
C ALA A 203 23.53 32.73 -11.19
N ALA A 204 24.37 31.70 -11.06
CA ALA A 204 25.74 31.74 -10.54
C ALA A 204 26.74 31.71 -11.69
#